data_AF-A0A2G8TLJ0-F1
#
_entry.id   AF-A0A2G8TLJ0-F1
#
_cell.length_a   1.000
_cell.length_b   1.000
_cell.length_c   1.000
_cell.angle_alpha   90.00
_cell.angle_beta   90.00
_cell.angle_gamma   90.00
#
_symmetry.space_group_name_H-M   'P 1'
#
loop_
_entity.id
_entity.type
_entity.pdbx_description
1 polymer ?
#
loop_
_entity_poly.entity_id
_entity_poly.type
_entity_poly.pdbx_seq_one_letter_code
_entity_poly.pdbx_strand_id
1 'polypeptide(L)'
;MRAATGLEAPERAVLREEQVSEAALRAWLLRRDLALIVTRDQSSRDRADLQQPFNLQVPGGVKTVSKASPSGKVYEVAHFQIFQGDQVRAYPGRPGRRVIAQPLHDGAGANPANPAGPAGSVRIAADGSTAAFVPARRALTWQTTDRAGSAIVRERNWITFQAGEMRTCASCHGSNTANQAGLVPLNKPQALRELLRYWKTLPP
;
A
#
# COMPACT_ATOMS: atom_id res chain seq x y z
N MET A 1 -3.66 -21.19 16.63
CA MET A 1 -3.14 -20.09 15.78
C MET A 1 -3.10 -20.58 14.35
N ARG A 2 -3.84 -19.94 13.41
CA ARG A 2 -3.64 -20.19 11.97
C ARG A 2 -2.24 -19.67 11.61
N ALA A 3 -1.42 -20.48 10.95
CA ALA A 3 -0.17 -20.01 10.39
C ALA A 3 -0.48 -18.83 9.45
N ALA A 4 0.19 -17.68 9.65
CA ALA A 4 0.10 -16.59 8.70
C ALA A 4 0.59 -17.13 7.35
N THR A 5 -0.23 -17.02 6.31
CA THR A 5 0.15 -17.41 4.95
C THR A 5 1.41 -16.65 4.58
N GLY A 6 2.47 -17.36 4.17
CA GLY A 6 3.72 -16.74 3.75
C GLY A 6 3.53 -15.83 2.54
N LEU A 7 4.51 -14.97 2.28
CA LEU A 7 4.53 -14.15 1.06
C LEU A 7 4.42 -15.04 -0.19
N GLU A 8 3.77 -14.55 -1.24
CA GLU A 8 3.61 -15.28 -2.50
C GLU A 8 4.89 -15.25 -3.36
N ALA A 9 4.89 -15.99 -4.48
CA ALA A 9 6.08 -16.16 -5.31
C ALA A 9 6.76 -14.85 -5.77
N PRO A 10 6.03 -13.80 -6.21
CA PRO A 10 6.65 -12.54 -6.62
C PRO A 10 7.41 -11.85 -5.47
N GLU A 11 6.80 -11.73 -4.29
CA GLU A 11 7.40 -11.08 -3.15
C GLU A 11 8.56 -11.91 -2.57
N ARG A 12 8.42 -13.25 -2.48
CA ARG A 12 9.52 -14.13 -2.08
C ARG A 12 10.71 -14.04 -3.01
N ALA A 13 10.50 -13.87 -4.31
CA ALA A 13 11.58 -13.66 -5.26
C ALA A 13 12.33 -12.36 -4.98
N VAL A 14 11.62 -11.27 -4.68
CA VAL A 14 12.23 -9.99 -4.29
C VAL A 14 13.05 -10.15 -3.00
N LEU A 15 12.51 -10.80 -1.96
CA LEU A 15 13.24 -11.05 -0.72
C LEU A 15 14.53 -11.84 -0.97
N ARG A 16 14.47 -12.91 -1.77
CA ARG A 16 15.65 -13.72 -2.12
C ARG A 16 16.69 -12.91 -2.88
N GLU A 17 16.28 -12.13 -3.87
CA GLU A 17 17.18 -11.31 -4.69
C GLU A 17 17.83 -10.19 -3.87
N GLU A 18 17.11 -9.64 -2.89
CA GLU A 18 17.66 -8.70 -1.91
C GLU A 18 18.32 -9.40 -0.72
N GLN A 19 18.50 -10.73 -0.73
CA GLN A 19 19.14 -11.49 0.35
C GLN A 19 18.53 -11.23 1.75
N VAL A 20 17.20 -11.04 1.80
CA VAL A 20 16.43 -10.81 3.02
C VAL A 20 15.78 -12.11 3.48
N SER A 21 16.00 -12.47 4.75
CA SER A 21 15.26 -13.56 5.41
C SER A 21 13.85 -13.10 5.77
N GLU A 22 12.83 -13.80 5.27
CA GLU A 22 11.42 -13.53 5.62
C GLU A 22 11.20 -13.64 7.15
N ALA A 23 11.84 -14.61 7.81
CA ALA A 23 11.74 -14.78 9.25
C ALA A 23 12.37 -13.61 10.02
N ALA A 24 13.53 -13.10 9.56
CA ALA A 24 14.19 -11.96 10.18
C ALA A 24 13.35 -10.68 10.04
N LEU A 25 12.81 -10.44 8.85
CA LEU A 25 11.89 -9.32 8.60
C LEU A 25 10.64 -9.42 9.48
N ARG A 26 10.03 -10.61 9.55
CA ARG A 26 8.86 -10.85 10.41
C ARG A 26 9.15 -10.61 11.89
N ALA A 27 10.30 -11.07 12.37
CA ALA A 27 10.72 -10.84 13.75
C ALA A 27 10.96 -9.35 14.03
N TRP A 28 11.54 -8.61 13.08
CA TRP A 28 11.72 -7.17 13.18
C TRP A 28 10.37 -6.43 13.28
N LEU A 29 9.40 -6.82 12.44
CA LEU A 29 8.03 -6.29 12.47
C LEU A 29 7.33 -6.56 13.81
N LEU A 30 7.43 -7.79 14.33
CA LEU A 30 6.86 -8.19 15.62
C LEU A 30 7.40 -7.32 16.77
N ARG A 31 8.72 -7.11 16.83
CA ARG A 31 9.35 -6.32 17.91
C ARG A 31 8.94 -4.85 17.90
N ARG A 32 8.50 -4.32 16.76
CA ARG A 32 8.16 -2.91 16.55
C ARG A 32 6.66 -2.64 16.47
N ASP A 33 5.84 -3.66 16.66
CA ASP A 33 4.39 -3.59 16.48
C ASP A 33 3.99 -3.08 15.08
N LEU A 34 4.68 -3.59 14.06
CA LEU A 34 4.46 -3.24 12.66
C LEU A 34 3.93 -4.43 11.87
N ALA A 35 3.35 -4.13 10.72
CA ALA A 35 3.03 -5.04 9.64
C ALA A 35 3.62 -4.51 8.31
N LEU A 36 3.73 -5.37 7.31
CA LEU A 36 4.08 -5.01 5.94
C LEU A 36 2.84 -5.13 5.04
N ILE A 37 2.56 -4.09 4.28
CA ILE A 37 1.59 -4.14 3.18
C ILE A 37 2.31 -3.96 1.84
N VAL A 38 1.91 -4.75 0.85
CA VAL A 38 2.41 -4.68 -0.52
C VAL A 38 1.23 -4.65 -1.47
N THR A 39 1.27 -3.78 -2.47
CA THR A 39 0.38 -3.87 -3.65
C THR A 39 1.22 -4.09 -4.88
N ARG A 40 0.87 -5.08 -5.69
CA ARG A 40 1.62 -5.39 -6.92
C ARG A 40 1.45 -4.32 -7.99
N ASP A 41 0.21 -3.88 -8.22
CA ASP A 41 -0.08 -2.84 -9.22
C ASP A 41 -1.27 -1.98 -8.80
N GLN A 42 -0.99 -0.71 -8.50
CA GLN A 42 -1.96 0.34 -8.16
C GLN A 42 -2.82 0.77 -9.36
N SER A 43 -2.36 0.54 -10.59
CA SER A 43 -3.14 0.82 -11.80
C SER A 43 -4.17 -0.29 -12.08
N SER A 44 -3.97 -1.48 -11.52
CA SER A 44 -4.88 -2.62 -11.63
C SER A 44 -6.08 -2.45 -10.71
N ARG A 45 -7.28 -2.76 -11.21
CA ARG A 45 -8.56 -2.58 -10.52
C ARG A 45 -9.48 -3.74 -10.86
N ASP A 46 -10.30 -4.19 -9.91
CA ASP A 46 -11.30 -5.21 -10.24
C ASP A 46 -12.23 -4.68 -11.35
N ARG A 47 -12.55 -5.53 -12.34
CA ARG A 47 -13.37 -5.11 -13.50
C ARG A 47 -14.78 -4.63 -13.12
N ALA A 48 -15.29 -5.05 -11.96
CA ALA A 48 -16.60 -4.67 -11.45
C ALA A 48 -16.56 -3.39 -10.60
N ASP A 49 -15.37 -2.88 -10.25
CA ASP A 49 -15.24 -1.64 -9.50
C ASP A 49 -15.33 -0.42 -10.43
N LEU A 50 -16.57 -0.02 -10.69
CA LEU A 50 -16.92 1.10 -11.57
C LEU A 50 -17.28 2.38 -10.80
N GLN A 51 -17.23 2.36 -9.47
CA GLN A 51 -17.65 3.50 -8.63
C GLN A 51 -16.55 4.55 -8.42
N GLN A 52 -15.33 4.23 -8.84
CA GLN A 52 -14.17 5.10 -8.79
C GLN A 52 -13.36 4.95 -10.08
N PRO A 53 -12.44 5.88 -10.40
CA PRO A 53 -11.56 5.77 -11.55
C PRO A 53 -10.87 4.41 -11.66
N PHE A 54 -10.93 3.80 -12.85
CA PHE A 54 -10.37 2.47 -13.11
C PHE A 54 -9.41 2.42 -14.32
N ASN A 55 -9.37 3.47 -15.15
CA ASN A 55 -8.32 3.64 -16.15
C ASN A 55 -7.20 4.46 -15.52
N LEU A 56 -6.11 3.81 -15.16
CA LEU A 56 -5.06 4.38 -14.30
C LEU A 56 -3.69 4.27 -14.96
N GLN A 57 -2.82 5.22 -14.66
CA GLN A 57 -1.46 5.28 -15.17
C GLN A 57 -0.50 5.82 -14.11
N VAL A 58 0.66 5.20 -13.98
CA VAL A 58 1.82 5.85 -13.35
C VAL A 58 2.53 6.68 -14.43
N PRO A 59 2.77 7.99 -14.25
CA PRO A 59 3.49 8.80 -15.23
C PRO A 59 4.85 8.18 -15.59
N GLY A 60 5.07 7.91 -16.89
CA GLY A 60 6.28 7.22 -17.39
C GLY A 60 6.40 5.74 -17.01
N GLY A 61 5.34 5.13 -16.47
CA GLY A 61 5.32 3.74 -16.00
C GLY A 61 4.13 2.94 -16.54
N VAL A 62 3.66 2.00 -15.73
CA VAL A 62 2.54 1.12 -16.08
C VAL A 62 1.25 1.90 -16.32
N LYS A 63 0.46 1.43 -17.28
CA LYS A 63 -0.86 1.95 -17.61
C LYS A 63 -1.81 0.78 -17.80
N THR A 64 -2.92 0.79 -17.07
CA THR A 64 -3.96 -0.23 -17.18
C THR A 64 -5.29 0.41 -17.57
N VAL A 65 -5.85 -0.04 -18.68
CA VAL A 65 -7.08 0.48 -19.27
C VAL A 65 -8.11 -0.64 -19.37
N SER A 66 -9.35 -0.31 -19.07
CA SER A 66 -10.49 -1.22 -19.15
C SER A 66 -10.79 -1.65 -20.57
N LYS A 67 -11.04 -2.94 -20.78
CA LYS A 67 -11.57 -3.47 -22.04
C LYS A 67 -12.98 -2.94 -22.35
N ALA A 68 -13.77 -2.65 -21.32
CA ALA A 68 -15.14 -2.15 -21.48
C ALA A 68 -15.20 -0.64 -21.75
N SER A 69 -14.12 0.11 -21.46
CA SER A 69 -14.05 1.56 -21.71
C SER A 69 -12.63 1.98 -22.11
N PRO A 70 -12.16 1.57 -23.31
CA PRO A 70 -10.77 1.77 -23.73
C PRO A 70 -10.44 3.24 -24.05
N SER A 71 -11.43 4.04 -24.43
CA SER A 71 -11.29 5.48 -24.69
C SER A 71 -11.64 6.37 -23.49
N GLY A 72 -11.98 5.77 -22.34
CA GLY A 72 -12.30 6.52 -21.12
C GLY A 72 -11.09 7.27 -20.57
N LYS A 73 -11.35 8.37 -19.84
CA LYS A 73 -10.31 9.20 -19.21
C LYS A 73 -9.33 8.35 -18.41
N VAL A 74 -8.04 8.54 -18.66
CA VAL A 74 -6.94 7.93 -17.90
C VAL A 74 -6.52 8.90 -16.80
N TYR A 75 -6.49 8.40 -15.56
CA TYR A 75 -6.08 9.18 -14.40
C TYR A 75 -4.64 8.81 -14.02
N GLU A 76 -3.82 9.83 -13.79
CA GLU A 76 -2.47 9.63 -13.31
C GLU A 76 -2.45 9.39 -11.80
N VAL A 77 -1.61 8.46 -11.36
CA VAL A 77 -1.40 8.12 -9.96
C VAL A 77 0.09 8.13 -9.62
N ALA A 78 0.44 8.64 -8.44
CA ALA A 78 1.83 8.88 -8.04
C ALA A 78 2.13 8.49 -6.58
N HIS A 79 1.17 8.63 -5.66
CA HIS A 79 1.40 8.33 -4.24
C HIS A 79 0.31 7.44 -3.65
N PHE A 80 0.72 6.60 -2.72
CA PHE A 80 -0.16 5.78 -1.89
C PHE A 80 -0.15 6.34 -0.49
N GLN A 81 -1.19 7.12 -0.17
CA GLN A 81 -1.33 7.81 1.10
C GLN A 81 -2.11 6.95 2.08
N ILE A 82 -1.51 6.71 3.23
CA ILE A 82 -2.06 5.87 4.29
C ILE A 82 -2.57 6.78 5.41
N PHE A 83 -3.69 6.39 5.98
CA PHE A 83 -4.29 7.04 7.13
C PHE A 83 -4.45 6.04 8.28
N GLN A 84 -4.35 6.55 9.50
CA GLN A 84 -4.69 5.86 10.73
C GLN A 84 -5.93 6.47 11.37
N GLY A 85 -6.69 5.64 12.07
CA GLY A 85 -7.85 6.07 12.84
C GLY A 85 -7.45 6.61 14.21
N ASP A 86 -7.70 7.90 14.44
CA ASP A 86 -7.43 8.58 15.70
C ASP A 86 -8.67 9.16 16.35
N GLN A 87 -8.66 9.18 17.67
CA GLN A 87 -9.66 9.87 18.47
C GLN A 87 -9.21 11.32 18.73
N VAL A 88 -9.36 12.17 17.72
CA VAL A 88 -8.94 13.58 17.77
C VAL A 88 -9.95 14.45 18.53
N ARG A 89 -9.46 15.41 19.31
CA ARG A 89 -10.25 16.41 20.04
C ARG A 89 -9.59 17.79 19.92
N ALA A 90 -10.39 18.85 19.94
CA ALA A 90 -9.90 20.23 19.83
C ALA A 90 -9.12 20.73 21.07
N TYR A 91 -9.37 20.15 22.24
CA TYR A 91 -8.70 20.52 23.51
C TYR A 91 -7.90 19.33 24.06
N PRO A 92 -6.78 19.61 24.75
CA PRO A 92 -5.83 18.60 25.21
C PRO A 92 -6.40 17.71 26.34
N GLY A 93 -5.74 16.57 26.58
CA GLY A 93 -5.94 15.75 27.77
C GLY A 93 -7.10 14.75 27.73
N ARG A 94 -7.87 14.66 26.63
CA ARG A 94 -8.93 13.64 26.46
C ARG A 94 -9.07 13.18 25.00
N PRO A 95 -9.28 11.89 24.73
CA PRO A 95 -9.53 11.41 23.38
C PRO A 95 -10.88 11.91 22.83
N GLY A 96 -10.94 12.06 21.50
CA GLY A 96 -12.17 12.29 20.75
C GLY A 96 -13.16 11.13 20.87
N ARG A 97 -14.44 11.40 20.57
CA ARG A 97 -15.49 10.37 20.60
C ARG A 97 -15.67 9.63 19.28
N ARG A 98 -15.08 10.13 18.21
CA ARG A 98 -15.16 9.59 16.85
C ARG A 98 -13.76 9.29 16.36
N VAL A 99 -13.64 8.21 15.59
CA VAL A 99 -12.42 7.90 14.85
C VAL A 99 -12.38 8.79 13.61
N ILE A 100 -11.29 9.54 13.46
CA ILE A 100 -11.04 10.43 12.33
C ILE A 100 -9.77 9.92 11.63
N ALA A 101 -9.81 9.83 10.30
CA ALA A 101 -8.64 9.52 9.52
C ALA A 101 -7.61 10.64 9.65
N GLN A 102 -6.42 10.31 10.10
CA GLN A 102 -5.26 11.20 10.13
C GLN A 102 -4.17 10.60 9.24
N PRO A 103 -3.40 11.41 8.51
CA PRO A 103 -2.22 10.92 7.80
C PRO A 103 -1.37 10.06 8.72
N LEU A 104 -0.88 8.93 8.19
CA LEU A 104 -0.08 7.98 8.95
C LEU A 104 1.10 8.69 9.63
N HIS A 105 1.20 8.51 10.95
CA HIS A 105 2.31 9.03 11.75
C HIS A 105 2.82 8.03 12.79
N ASP A 106 2.01 7.06 13.18
CA ASP A 106 2.48 5.91 13.97
C ASP A 106 3.48 5.10 13.11
N GLY A 107 4.63 4.77 13.69
CA GLY A 107 5.71 4.10 12.94
C GLY A 107 6.41 5.01 11.93
N ALA A 108 6.25 6.34 12.04
CA ALA A 108 7.03 7.29 11.25
C ALA A 108 8.54 6.99 11.33
N GLY A 109 9.22 7.04 10.19
CA GLY A 109 10.63 6.67 10.05
C GLY A 109 10.90 5.22 9.65
N ALA A 110 9.92 4.31 9.79
CA ALA A 110 10.04 2.95 9.28
C ALA A 110 9.98 2.90 7.73
N ASN A 111 9.31 3.87 7.10
CA ASN A 111 9.23 3.98 5.64
C ASN A 111 10.23 4.99 5.08
N PRO A 112 10.70 4.80 3.83
CA PRO A 112 11.45 5.82 3.11
C PRO A 112 10.68 7.14 3.04
N ALA A 113 11.41 8.26 3.09
CA ALA A 113 10.80 9.58 2.92
C ALA A 113 10.20 9.74 1.52
N ASN A 114 9.02 10.37 1.44
CA ASN A 114 8.36 10.74 0.20
C ASN A 114 8.08 12.25 0.17
N PRO A 115 9.11 13.10 0.07
CA PRO A 115 8.97 14.55 0.25
C PRO A 115 8.12 15.23 -0.83
N ALA A 116 7.99 14.60 -2.00
CA ALA A 116 7.15 15.10 -3.09
C ALA A 116 5.66 14.68 -2.95
N GLY A 117 5.34 13.79 -2.03
CA GLY A 117 3.97 13.31 -1.80
C GLY A 117 3.32 13.90 -0.56
N PRO A 118 2.01 13.67 -0.37
CA PRO A 118 1.31 14.12 0.81
C PRO A 118 1.79 13.39 2.08
N ALA A 119 1.56 13.99 3.25
CA ALA A 119 1.93 13.37 4.53
C ALA A 119 1.35 11.95 4.67
N GLY A 120 2.12 11.04 5.28
CA GLY A 120 1.71 9.65 5.48
C GLY A 120 1.67 8.81 4.19
N SER A 121 2.35 9.23 3.12
CA SER A 121 2.38 8.50 1.85
C SER A 121 3.71 7.85 1.53
N VAL A 122 3.64 6.79 0.72
CA VAL A 122 4.77 6.22 0.00
C VAL A 122 4.61 6.46 -1.50
N ARG A 123 5.72 6.41 -2.24
CA ARG A 123 5.71 6.54 -3.70
C ARG A 123 5.11 5.28 -4.35
N ILE A 124 4.35 5.47 -5.43
CA ILE A 124 3.99 4.39 -6.35
C ILE A 124 5.14 4.22 -7.34
N ALA A 125 5.74 3.04 -7.39
CA ALA A 125 6.84 2.76 -8.31
C ALA A 125 6.37 2.72 -9.76
N ALA A 126 7.32 2.78 -10.71
CA ALA A 126 7.01 2.82 -12.14
C ALA A 126 6.27 1.57 -12.64
N ASP A 127 6.45 0.43 -11.97
CA ASP A 127 5.72 -0.82 -12.24
C ASP A 127 4.31 -0.85 -11.60
N GLY A 128 3.88 0.26 -10.99
CA GLY A 128 2.61 0.37 -10.29
C GLY A 128 2.66 -0.14 -8.84
N SER A 129 3.76 -0.72 -8.38
CA SER A 129 3.78 -1.33 -7.05
C SER A 129 3.91 -0.31 -5.93
N THR A 130 3.43 -0.69 -4.75
CA THR A 130 3.69 0.00 -3.48
C THR A 130 4.07 -1.01 -2.41
N ALA A 131 4.88 -0.56 -1.45
CA ALA A 131 5.15 -1.29 -0.23
C ALA A 131 5.29 -0.29 0.92
N ALA A 132 4.76 -0.63 2.08
CA ALA A 132 4.89 0.18 3.28
C ALA A 132 4.88 -0.68 4.55
N PHE A 133 5.68 -0.30 5.52
CA PHE A 133 5.47 -0.71 6.90
C PHE A 133 4.35 0.14 7.50
N VAL A 134 3.45 -0.50 8.23
CA VAL A 134 2.29 0.14 8.85
C VAL A 134 2.14 -0.33 10.30
N PRO A 135 1.58 0.47 11.20
CA PRO A 135 1.37 0.05 12.58
C PRO A 135 0.36 -1.10 12.63
N ALA A 136 0.71 -2.13 13.39
CA ALA A 136 -0.22 -3.21 13.68
C ALA A 136 -1.26 -2.74 14.70
N ARG A 137 -2.40 -3.44 14.77
CA ARG A 137 -3.48 -3.19 15.75
C ARG A 137 -4.07 -1.77 15.68
N ARG A 138 -3.89 -1.09 14.55
CA ARG A 138 -4.50 0.20 14.23
C ARG A 138 -5.50 0.04 13.09
N ALA A 139 -6.57 0.82 13.14
CA ALA A 139 -7.50 0.94 12.02
C ALA A 139 -6.83 1.79 10.94
N LEU A 140 -6.57 1.19 9.78
CA LEU A 140 -5.92 1.84 8.65
C LEU A 140 -6.86 1.94 7.46
N THR A 141 -6.69 2.99 6.68
CA THR A 141 -7.30 3.14 5.36
C THR A 141 -6.32 3.88 4.46
N TRP A 142 -6.57 3.93 3.16
CA TRP A 142 -5.62 4.52 2.22
C TRP A 142 -6.29 5.08 0.98
N GLN A 143 -5.56 5.92 0.26
CA GLN A 143 -5.94 6.42 -1.03
C GLN A 143 -4.75 6.47 -1.98
N THR A 144 -5.03 6.27 -3.25
CA THR A 144 -4.11 6.52 -4.35
C THR A 144 -4.33 7.94 -4.82
N THR A 145 -3.27 8.75 -4.91
CA THR A 145 -3.34 10.16 -5.31
C THR A 145 -2.60 10.40 -6.62
N ASP A 146 -2.93 11.50 -7.28
CA ASP A 146 -2.09 12.07 -8.34
C ASP A 146 -0.81 12.70 -7.75
N ARG A 147 -0.01 13.34 -8.61
CA ARG A 147 1.24 14.02 -8.25
C ARG A 147 1.04 15.24 -7.34
N ALA A 148 -0.13 15.88 -7.38
CA ALA A 148 -0.45 17.02 -6.53
C ALA A 148 -1.01 16.59 -5.16
N GLY A 149 -1.19 15.29 -4.93
CA GLY A 149 -1.80 14.75 -3.71
C GLY A 149 -3.33 14.71 -3.75
N SER A 150 -3.95 14.99 -4.90
CA SER A 150 -5.41 14.88 -5.05
C SER A 150 -5.80 13.40 -5.15
N ALA A 151 -6.80 13.01 -4.37
CA ALA A 151 -7.20 11.61 -4.25
C ALA A 151 -8.01 11.12 -5.45
N ILE A 152 -7.52 10.06 -6.10
CA ILE A 152 -8.09 9.42 -7.29
C ILE A 152 -8.92 8.20 -6.90
N VAL A 153 -8.34 7.29 -6.10
CA VAL A 153 -8.95 6.04 -5.64
C VAL A 153 -8.86 5.97 -4.13
N ARG A 154 -9.89 5.47 -3.46
CA ARG A 154 -9.98 5.39 -1.99
C ARG A 154 -10.41 4.01 -1.55
N GLU A 155 -9.67 3.42 -0.62
CA GLU A 155 -10.17 2.33 0.21
C GLU A 155 -11.26 2.90 1.11
N ARG A 156 -12.43 2.27 1.12
CA ARG A 156 -13.61 2.75 1.88
C ARG A 156 -13.85 1.93 3.14
N ASN A 157 -12.93 1.05 3.48
CA ASN A 157 -12.95 0.24 4.69
C ASN A 157 -11.81 0.61 5.64
N TRP A 158 -12.03 0.29 6.92
CA TRP A 158 -10.97 0.21 7.90
C TRP A 158 -10.39 -1.21 7.89
N ILE A 159 -9.09 -1.31 7.68
CA ILE A 159 -8.35 -2.55 7.67
C ILE A 159 -7.37 -2.55 8.83
N THR A 160 -7.31 -3.67 9.55
CA THR A 160 -6.38 -3.88 10.66
C THR A 160 -5.45 -5.05 10.35
N PHE A 161 -4.22 -4.95 10.86
CA PHE A 161 -3.19 -5.97 10.71
C PHE A 161 -2.69 -6.45 12.06
N GLN A 162 -2.25 -7.70 12.14
CA GLN A 162 -1.54 -8.22 13.30
C GLN A 162 -0.05 -7.84 13.26
N ALA A 163 0.60 -7.78 14.42
CA ALA A 163 2.04 -7.56 14.48
C ALA A 163 2.76 -8.69 13.74
N GLY A 164 3.75 -8.35 12.92
CA GLY A 164 4.46 -9.32 12.07
C GLY A 164 3.66 -9.81 10.86
N GLU A 165 2.46 -9.31 10.63
CA GLU A 165 1.71 -9.65 9.43
C GLU A 165 2.39 -9.06 8.19
N MET A 166 2.43 -9.83 7.10
CA MET A 166 2.89 -9.37 5.80
C MET A 166 1.81 -9.71 4.78
N ARG A 167 1.08 -8.71 4.30
CA ARG A 167 -0.08 -8.91 3.41
C ARG A 167 0.20 -8.30 2.05
N THR A 168 -0.08 -9.07 1.00
CA THR A 168 0.04 -8.62 -0.39
C THR A 168 -1.36 -8.56 -1.02
N CYS A 169 -1.64 -7.45 -1.71
CA CYS A 169 -2.79 -7.29 -2.58
C CYS A 169 -2.31 -7.26 -4.03
N ALA A 170 -2.98 -7.99 -4.93
CA ALA A 170 -2.67 -7.88 -6.36
C ALA A 170 -3.03 -6.48 -6.91
N SER A 171 -4.09 -5.86 -6.38
CA SER A 171 -4.63 -4.55 -6.78
C SER A 171 -5.25 -3.79 -5.61
N CYS A 172 -5.44 -2.46 -5.77
CA CYS A 172 -6.13 -1.59 -4.81
C CYS A 172 -7.66 -1.67 -4.89
N HIS A 173 -8.12 -2.89 -4.68
CA HIS A 173 -9.47 -3.44 -4.42
C HIS A 173 -9.43 -4.83 -5.06
N GLY A 174 -8.74 -5.76 -4.38
CA GLY A 174 -8.26 -7.05 -4.91
C GLY A 174 -9.13 -7.64 -6.03
N SER A 175 -8.51 -7.94 -7.17
CA SER A 175 -9.22 -8.55 -8.31
C SER A 175 -9.77 -9.91 -7.89
N ASN A 176 -11.08 -10.10 -7.98
CA ASN A 176 -11.69 -11.38 -7.61
C ASN A 176 -11.27 -12.49 -8.58
N THR A 177 -11.35 -12.22 -9.89
CA THR A 177 -10.85 -13.17 -10.92
C THR A 177 -9.92 -12.53 -11.95
N ALA A 178 -10.18 -11.29 -12.36
CA ALA A 178 -9.35 -10.56 -13.31
C ALA A 178 -9.59 -9.06 -13.15
N ASN A 179 -8.57 -8.28 -13.48
CA ASN A 179 -8.65 -6.83 -13.46
C ASN A 179 -9.45 -6.27 -14.65
N GLN A 180 -9.58 -4.95 -14.74
CA GLN A 180 -10.29 -4.24 -15.80
C GLN A 180 -9.76 -4.52 -17.23
N ALA A 181 -8.48 -4.91 -17.35
CA ALA A 181 -7.86 -5.33 -18.62
C ALA A 181 -7.99 -6.84 -18.87
N GLY A 182 -8.58 -7.61 -17.96
CA GLY A 182 -8.65 -9.07 -18.01
C GLY A 182 -7.31 -9.75 -17.68
N LEU A 183 -6.48 -9.12 -16.86
CA LEU A 183 -5.16 -9.58 -16.42
C LEU A 183 -5.12 -9.80 -14.91
N VAL A 184 -4.09 -10.50 -14.43
CA VAL A 184 -3.76 -10.68 -13.01
C VAL A 184 -2.35 -10.12 -12.76
N PRO A 185 -2.16 -9.15 -11.85
CA PRO A 185 -0.84 -8.63 -11.53
C PRO A 185 0.09 -9.68 -10.90
N LEU A 186 1.20 -9.95 -11.58
CA LEU A 186 2.25 -10.90 -11.17
C LEU A 186 3.65 -10.30 -11.21
N ASN A 187 3.77 -8.97 -11.35
CA ASN A 187 5.06 -8.29 -11.34
C ASN A 187 5.76 -8.46 -9.99
N LYS A 188 7.09 -8.54 -10.03
CA LYS A 188 7.93 -8.46 -8.83
C LYS A 188 7.90 -7.02 -8.32
N PRO A 189 7.34 -6.73 -7.13
CA PRO A 189 7.09 -5.34 -6.72
C PRO A 189 8.40 -4.55 -6.55
N GLN A 190 8.65 -3.58 -7.42
CA GLN A 190 9.82 -2.70 -7.32
C GLN A 190 9.81 -1.88 -6.02
N ALA A 191 8.64 -1.44 -5.56
CA ALA A 191 8.51 -0.71 -4.30
C ALA A 191 8.90 -1.58 -3.09
N LEU A 192 8.62 -2.90 -3.12
CA LEU A 192 9.08 -3.80 -2.05
C LEU A 192 10.61 -3.89 -2.04
N ARG A 193 11.24 -3.97 -3.22
CA ARG A 193 12.70 -3.98 -3.32
C ARG A 193 13.31 -2.73 -2.69
N GLU A 194 12.77 -1.55 -3.03
CA GLU A 194 13.20 -0.27 -2.48
C GLU A 194 13.01 -0.20 -0.97
N LEU A 195 11.86 -0.64 -0.46
CA LEU A 195 11.58 -0.71 0.98
C LEU A 195 12.55 -1.63 1.71
N LEU A 196 12.87 -2.81 1.16
CA LEU A 196 13.81 -3.75 1.77
C LEU A 196 15.24 -3.20 1.82
N ARG A 197 15.66 -2.47 0.78
CA ARG A 197 16.95 -1.78 0.78
C ARG A 197 17.03 -0.71 1.85
N TYR A 198 15.95 0.07 2.00
CA TYR A 198 15.85 1.04 3.08
C TYR A 198 15.81 0.37 4.46
N TRP A 199 15.07 -0.73 4.61
CA TRP A 199 15.00 -1.47 5.88
C TRP A 199 16.39 -1.91 6.37
N LYS A 200 17.29 -2.32 5.48
CA LYS A 200 18.67 -2.67 5.83
C LYS A 200 19.49 -1.52 6.43
N THR A 201 19.06 -0.27 6.24
CA THR A 201 19.70 0.91 6.84
C THR A 201 19.10 1.27 8.20
N LEU A 202 18.00 0.62 8.60
CA LEU A 202 17.34 0.88 9.87
C LEU A 202 18.03 0.11 11.01
N PRO A 203 17.91 0.60 12.26
CA PRO A 203 18.36 -0.15 13.42
C PRO A 203 17.69 -1.54 13.51
N PRO A 204 18.42 -2.55 14.03
CA PRO A 204 17.92 -3.92 14.18
C PRO A 204 16.74 -4.06 15.13
#